data_AF-A0A532TNB0-F1
#
_entry.id   AF-A0A532TNB0-F1
#
_cell.length_a   1.000
_cell.length_b   1.000
_cell.length_c   1.000
_cell.angle_alpha   90.00
_cell.angle_beta   90.00
_cell.angle_gamma   90.00
#
_symmetry.space_group_name_H-M   'P 1'
#
loop_
_entity.id
_entity.type
_entity.pdbx_description
1 polymer ?
#
loop_
_entity_poly.entity_id
_entity_poly.type
_entity_poly.pdbx_seq_one_letter_code
_entity_poly.pdbx_strand_id
1 'polypeptide(L)' 'MTKLKVGPKGQVTLIKKIREKFGIEPGSLIEEIEVEDGILIKPIESSFKKWKRLKEKVSKKWPSEISSVQAIQEDRTK' A
#
# COMPACT_ATOMS: atom_id res chain seq x y z
N MET A 1 -12.75 -25.48 -6.65
CA MET A 1 -12.93 -25.09 -5.24
C MET A 1 -11.79 -25.70 -4.44
N THR A 2 -10.97 -24.91 -3.75
CA THR A 2 -9.83 -25.44 -2.98
C THR A 2 -10.22 -25.49 -1.51
N LYS A 3 -10.25 -26.69 -0.93
CA LYS A 3 -10.45 -26.88 0.51
C LYS A 3 -9.09 -26.78 1.20
N LEU A 4 -9.02 -26.03 2.31
CA LEU A 4 -7.80 -25.84 3.09
C LEU A 4 -8.02 -26.35 4.50
N LYS A 5 -6.96 -26.90 5.11
CA LYS A 5 -6.99 -27.31 6.51
C LYS A 5 -6.53 -26.15 7.39
N VAL A 6 -7.24 -25.91 8.47
CA VAL A 6 -6.89 -24.91 9.46
C VAL A 6 -5.73 -25.44 10.30
N GLY A 7 -4.71 -24.61 10.50
CA GLY A 7 -3.57 -24.92 11.36
C GLY A 7 -3.93 -24.86 12.85
N PRO A 8 -3.02 -25.29 13.74
CA PRO A 8 -3.28 -25.38 15.18
C PRO A 8 -3.60 -24.04 15.87
N LYS A 9 -3.26 -22.91 15.24
CA LYS A 9 -3.53 -21.55 15.77
C LYS A 9 -4.62 -20.83 14.97
N GLY A 10 -5.43 -21.54 14.20
CA GLY A 10 -6.45 -20.92 13.35
C GLY A 10 -5.91 -20.35 12.02
N GLN A 11 -4.60 -20.52 11.72
CA GLN A 11 -4.03 -19.98 10.50
C GLN A 11 -4.43 -20.78 9.25
N VAL A 12 -4.65 -20.09 8.14
CA VAL A 12 -4.95 -20.69 6.83
C VAL A 12 -3.84 -20.33 5.84
N THR A 13 -3.32 -21.33 5.12
CA THR A 13 -2.27 -21.12 4.12
C THR A 13 -2.87 -20.65 2.80
N LEU A 14 -2.55 -19.42 2.39
CA LEU A 14 -2.85 -18.95 1.04
C LEU A 14 -1.98 -19.68 0.01
N ILE A 15 -2.61 -20.47 -0.87
CA ILE A 15 -1.91 -21.17 -1.95
C ILE A 15 -1.27 -20.18 -2.92
N LYS A 16 -0.16 -20.59 -3.56
CA LYS A 16 0.63 -19.78 -4.50
C LYS A 16 -0.23 -19.03 -5.51
N LYS A 17 -1.16 -19.73 -6.18
CA LYS A 17 -2.08 -19.17 -7.17
C LYS A 17 -2.91 -17.98 -6.65
N ILE A 18 -3.39 -18.05 -5.41
CA ILE A 18 -4.19 -16.97 -4.81
C ILE A 18 -3.30 -15.80 -4.41
N ARG A 19 -2.14 -16.08 -3.80
CA ARG A 19 -1.17 -15.04 -3.43
C ARG A 19 -0.73 -14.21 -4.65
N GLU A 20 -0.36 -14.88 -5.74
CA GLU A 20 0.05 -14.22 -6.99
C GLU A 20 -1.09 -13.42 -7.61
N LYS A 21 -2.31 -13.99 -7.66
CA LYS A 21 -3.48 -13.31 -8.23
C LYS A 21 -3.80 -11.99 -7.51
N PHE A 22 -3.62 -11.93 -6.20
CA PHE A 22 -3.94 -10.76 -5.39
C PHE A 22 -2.69 -9.93 -5.00
N GLY A 23 -1.52 -10.25 -5.55
CA GLY A 23 -0.27 -9.53 -5.27
C GLY A 23 0.15 -9.56 -3.80
N ILE A 24 -0.15 -10.64 -3.09
CA ILE A 24 0.18 -10.82 -1.67
C ILE A 24 1.59 -11.45 -1.58
N GLU A 25 2.55 -10.61 -1.26
CA GLU A 25 3.97 -10.98 -1.07
C GLU A 25 4.33 -11.07 0.42
N PRO A 26 5.40 -11.76 0.81
CA PRO A 26 5.92 -11.71 2.18
C PRO A 26 6.08 -10.27 2.68
N GLY A 27 5.55 -9.96 3.86
CA GLY A 27 5.54 -8.61 4.43
C GLY A 27 4.41 -7.70 3.92
N SER A 28 3.53 -8.19 3.04
CA SER A 28 2.31 -7.47 2.67
C SER A 28 1.37 -7.37 3.87
N LEU A 29 0.71 -6.23 3.99
CA LEU A 29 -0.35 -6.03 4.95
C LEU A 29 -1.68 -6.48 4.32
N ILE A 30 -2.50 -7.16 5.12
CA ILE A 30 -3.84 -7.61 4.76
C ILE A 30 -4.83 -7.12 5.81
N GLU A 31 -6.08 -6.92 5.39
CA GLU A 31 -7.20 -6.62 6.27
C GLU A 31 -8.16 -7.81 6.26
N GLU A 32 -8.65 -8.17 7.44
CA GLU A 32 -9.66 -9.21 7.67
C GLU A 32 -10.97 -8.53 8.04
N ILE A 33 -12.04 -8.83 7.31
CA ILE A 33 -13.35 -8.22 7.48
C ILE A 33 -14.38 -9.33 7.65
N GLU A 34 -15.14 -9.29 8.75
CA GLU A 34 -16.27 -10.17 8.98
C GLU A 34 -17.44 -9.78 8.05
N VAL A 35 -17.98 -10.78 7.37
CA VAL A 35 -19.15 -10.67 6.48
C VAL A 35 -20.13 -11.79 6.83
N GLU A 36 -21.38 -11.66 6.38
CA GLU A 36 -22.48 -12.56 6.78
C GLU A 36 -22.16 -14.06 6.67
N ASP A 37 -21.48 -14.47 5.59
CA ASP A 37 -21.11 -15.87 5.32
C ASP A 37 -19.62 -16.17 5.49
N GLY A 38 -18.86 -15.34 6.22
CA GLY A 38 -17.48 -15.65 6.56
C GLY A 38 -16.54 -14.45 6.66
N ILE A 39 -15.32 -14.60 6.12
CA ILE A 39 -14.25 -13.61 6.27
C ILE A 39 -13.75 -13.21 4.88
N LEU A 40 -13.76 -11.91 4.61
CA LEU A 40 -13.11 -11.33 3.45
C LEU A 40 -11.69 -10.91 3.82
N ILE A 41 -10.71 -11.42 3.09
CA ILE A 41 -9.30 -11.01 3.19
C ILE A 41 -8.95 -10.19 1.96
N LYS A 42 -8.46 -8.97 2.16
CA LYS A 42 -7.99 -8.11 1.07
C LYS A 42 -6.62 -7.50 1.38
N PRO A 43 -5.73 -7.35 0.37
CA PRO A 43 -4.48 -6.62 0.56
C PRO A 43 -4.76 -5.15 0.83
N ILE A 44 -3.99 -4.54 1.71
CA ILE A 44 -4.01 -3.09 1.92
C ILE A 44 -2.72 -2.46 1.38
N GLU A 45 -2.86 -1.33 0.69
CA GLU A 45 -1.71 -0.56 0.26
C GLU A 45 -1.09 0.06 1.51
N SER A 46 0.16 -0.31 1.83
CA SER A 46 0.82 0.26 3.00
C SER A 46 0.90 1.78 2.84
N SER A 47 0.64 2.52 3.93
CA SER A 47 0.79 3.97 3.94
C SER A 47 2.14 4.38 3.36
N PHE A 48 3.19 3.60 3.63
CA PHE A 48 4.54 3.81 3.10
C PHE A 48 4.62 3.74 1.55
N LYS A 49 3.94 2.78 0.90
CA LYS A 49 3.86 2.75 -0.58
C LYS A 49 3.12 3.98 -1.12
N LYS A 50 2.06 4.41 -0.44
CA LYS A 50 1.33 5.64 -0.78
C LYS A 50 2.21 6.89 -0.65
N TRP A 51 2.99 7.00 0.43
CA TRP A 51 3.99 8.05 0.64
C TRP A 51 5.07 8.04 -0.43
N LYS A 52 5.59 6.87 -0.80
CA LYS A 52 6.60 6.74 -1.86
C LYS A 52 6.05 7.23 -3.21
N ARG A 53 4.84 6.80 -3.59
CA ARG A 53 4.15 7.29 -4.79
C ARG A 53 3.90 8.79 -4.76
N LEU A 54 3.51 9.34 -3.61
CA LEU A 54 3.31 10.78 -3.46
C LEU A 54 4.64 11.53 -3.63
N LYS A 55 5.71 11.04 -2.99
CA LYS A 55 7.07 11.61 -3.12
C LYS A 55 7.51 11.65 -4.58
N GLU A 56 7.35 10.56 -5.34
CA GLU A 56 7.69 10.50 -6.77
C GLU A 56 6.87 11.47 -7.63
N LYS A 57 5.59 11.67 -7.31
CA LYS A 57 4.74 12.64 -8.00
C LYS A 57 5.15 14.08 -7.69
N VAL A 58 5.43 14.36 -6.42
CA VAL A 58 5.82 15.70 -5.95
C VAL A 58 7.20 16.04 -6.48
N SER A 59 8.17 15.14 -6.43
CA SER A 59 9.51 15.36 -7.01
C SER A 59 9.45 15.64 -8.50
N LYS A 60 8.51 14.97 -9.20
CA LYS A 60 8.07 15.25 -10.59
C LYS A 60 7.85 16.74 -10.89
N LYS A 61 7.09 17.36 -10.01
CA LYS A 61 6.54 18.71 -10.18
C LYS A 61 7.33 19.76 -9.42
N TRP A 62 8.28 19.35 -8.58
CA TRP A 62 9.04 20.26 -7.75
C TRP A 62 10.01 21.04 -8.64
N PRO A 63 9.99 22.38 -8.62
CA PRO A 63 10.95 23.17 -9.35
C PRO A 63 12.36 22.87 -8.81
N SER A 64 13.19 22.23 -9.63
CA SER A 64 14.58 21.96 -9.29
C SER A 64 15.50 23.16 -9.50
N GLU A 65 15.01 24.18 -10.22
CA GLU A 65 15.80 25.35 -10.62
C GLU A 65 15.74 26.51 -9.62
N ILE A 66 14.74 26.52 -8.74
CA ILE A 66 14.51 27.59 -7.77
C ILE A 66 14.71 27.02 -6.38
N SER A 67 15.63 27.60 -5.62
CA SER A 67 15.80 27.22 -4.22
C SER A 67 14.58 27.63 -3.40
N SER A 68 14.31 26.89 -2.31
CA SER A 68 13.21 27.23 -1.39
C SER A 68 13.29 28.67 -0.87
N VAL A 69 14.50 29.22 -0.75
CA VAL A 69 14.74 30.61 -0.32
C VAL A 69 14.33 31.60 -1.41
N GLN A 70 14.70 31.36 -2.66
CA GLN A 70 14.33 32.22 -3.79
C GLN A 70 12.81 32.23 -4.02
N ALA A 71 12.15 31.07 -3.92
CA ALA A 71 10.69 30.99 -4.07
C ALA A 71 9.95 31.82 -2.99
N ILE A 72 10.44 31.81 -1.75
CA ILE A 72 9.87 32.62 -0.65
C ILE A 72 10.17 34.11 -0.85
N GLN A 73 11.34 34.46 -1.41
CA GLN A 73 11.68 35.84 -1.71
C GLN A 73 10.78 36.42 -2.79
N GLU A 74 10.56 35.71 -3.91
CA GLU A 74 9.66 36.14 -4.99
C GLU A 74 8.23 36.38 -4.49
N ASP A 75 7.69 35.46 -3.68
CA ASP A 75 6.33 35.58 -3.12
C ASP A 75 6.17 36.78 -2.17
N ARG A 76 7.24 37.17 -1.45
CA ARG A 76 7.24 38.34 -0.55
C ARG A 76 7.36 39.68 -1.26
N THR A 77 7.93 39.69 -2.46
CA THR A 77 8.09 40.91 -3.29
C THR A 77 6.90 41.15 -4.23
N LYS A 78 5.93 40.23 -4.24
CA LYS A 78 4.65 40.37 -4.96
C LYS A 78 3.62 41.09 -4.10
#